data_AF-A0A0T6ATD9-F1
#
_entry.id   AF-A0A0T6ATD9-F1
#
_cell.length_a   1.000
_cell.length_b   1.000
_cell.length_c   1.000
_cell.angle_alpha   90.00
_cell.angle_beta   90.00
_cell.angle_gamma   90.00
#
_symmetry.space_group_name_H-M   'P 1'
#
loop_
_entity.id
_entity.type
_entity.pdbx_description
1 polymer ?
#
loop_
_entity_poly.entity_id
_entity_poly.type
_entity_poly.pdbx_seq_one_letter_code
_entity_poly.pdbx_strand_id
1 'polypeptide(L)'
;RSLDEYSILTQGDCWCNNMMFLYENDKSTKDPIDMALIDWQLLRPASPAFDISYFFLTIASEAALNKCKDYLKLYHNELSEQIRLLGSEPEVLYPFPAFMKHWKDHCRFGFAMATIIIKVMLSEKDEVVNLEEIDLEDAEQLENLYPKFEKEEEFLRRMKVLAKYMIANGYL
;
A
#
# COMPACT_ATOMS: atom_id res chain seq x y z
N ARG A 1 3.27 -18.91 6.20
CA ARG A 1 2.18 -19.07 5.20
C ARG A 1 2.75 -19.81 3.99
N SER A 2 2.02 -20.77 3.43
CA SER A 2 2.39 -21.40 2.15
C SER A 2 2.23 -20.38 1.02
N LEU A 3 3.21 -20.32 0.11
CA LEU A 3 3.17 -19.48 -1.08
C LEU A 3 1.98 -19.88 -1.97
N ASP A 4 1.33 -18.90 -2.59
CA ASP A 4 0.34 -19.14 -3.63
C ASP A 4 1.02 -19.26 -5.01
N GLU A 5 0.32 -19.78 -6.01
CA GLU A 5 0.85 -19.97 -7.38
C GLU A 5 1.17 -18.65 -8.12
N TYR A 6 0.67 -17.52 -7.60
CA TYR A 6 0.84 -16.19 -8.18
C TYR A 6 1.87 -15.36 -7.43
N SER A 7 2.60 -15.98 -6.50
CA SER A 7 3.52 -15.28 -5.61
C SER A 7 4.71 -14.75 -6.40
N ILE A 8 4.94 -13.45 -6.29
CA ILE A 8 6.08 -12.74 -6.86
C ILE A 8 6.99 -12.26 -5.73
N LEU A 9 8.17 -11.78 -6.10
CA LEU A 9 9.01 -11.05 -5.17
C LEU A 9 8.44 -9.63 -4.99
N THR A 10 7.82 -9.37 -3.85
CA THR A 10 7.29 -8.06 -3.46
C THR A 10 8.35 -7.24 -2.74
N GLN A 11 8.25 -5.92 -2.82
CA GLN A 11 9.15 -5.01 -2.11
C GLN A 11 8.87 -5.04 -0.59
N GLY A 12 7.61 -5.21 -0.17
CA GLY A 12 7.24 -5.53 1.21
C GLY A 12 7.06 -4.32 2.14
N ASP A 13 7.72 -3.20 1.86
CA ASP A 13 7.56 -1.90 2.53
C ASP A 13 7.13 -0.79 1.54
N CYS A 14 6.04 -1.04 0.80
CA CYS A 14 5.70 -0.25 -0.38
C CYS A 14 4.80 0.95 -0.04
N TRP A 15 5.35 1.95 0.64
CA TRP A 15 4.71 3.24 0.88
C TRP A 15 5.43 4.37 0.13
N CYS A 16 4.80 5.55 0.05
CA CYS A 16 5.28 6.64 -0.80
C CYS A 16 6.70 7.14 -0.49
N ASN A 17 7.19 6.98 0.74
CA ASN A 17 8.52 7.43 1.12
C ASN A 17 9.64 6.54 0.55
N ASN A 18 9.32 5.31 0.13
CA ASN A 18 10.25 4.39 -0.52
C ASN A 18 10.21 4.50 -2.06
N MET A 19 9.68 5.61 -2.57
CA MET A 19 9.63 5.94 -3.99
C MET A 19 10.44 7.21 -4.24
N MET A 20 11.54 7.09 -4.98
CA MET A 20 12.38 8.23 -5.36
C MET A 20 12.01 8.68 -6.77
N PHE A 21 11.75 9.98 -6.92
CA PHE A 21 11.33 10.56 -8.20
C PHE A 21 12.46 11.39 -8.82
N LEU A 22 12.71 11.18 -10.12
CA LEU A 22 13.64 11.99 -10.92
C LEU A 22 12.88 13.14 -11.58
N TYR A 23 13.47 14.33 -11.59
CA TYR A 23 12.92 15.53 -12.24
C TYR A 23 13.93 16.10 -13.23
N GLU A 24 13.47 16.59 -14.39
CA GLU A 24 14.34 17.19 -15.41
C GLU A 24 15.07 18.46 -14.92
N ASN A 25 14.41 19.23 -14.04
CA ASN A 25 14.93 20.49 -13.51
C ASN A 25 14.55 20.66 -12.04
N ASP A 26 15.49 21.10 -11.20
CA ASP A 26 15.31 21.32 -9.74
C ASP A 26 14.24 22.37 -9.37
N LYS A 27 13.59 23.00 -10.35
CA LYS A 27 12.62 24.09 -10.13
C LYS A 27 11.16 23.63 -10.17
N SER A 28 10.85 22.43 -10.65
CA SER A 28 9.48 21.91 -10.71
C SER A 28 9.40 20.51 -10.11
N THR A 29 8.68 20.38 -8.99
CA THR A 29 8.37 19.10 -8.36
C THR A 29 7.05 18.49 -8.85
N LYS A 30 6.44 19.08 -9.90
CA LYS A 30 5.10 18.69 -10.37
C LYS A 30 5.12 17.48 -11.30
N ASP A 31 6.14 17.37 -12.15
CA ASP A 31 6.17 16.43 -13.26
C ASP A 31 7.47 15.61 -13.19
N PRO A 32 7.49 14.48 -12.45
CA PRO A 32 8.64 13.59 -12.44
C PRO A 32 8.76 12.87 -13.78
N ILE A 33 10.00 12.64 -14.23
CA ILE A 33 10.31 11.95 -15.49
C ILE A 33 10.64 10.47 -15.29
N ASP A 34 10.98 10.07 -14.07
CA ASP A 34 11.30 8.69 -13.72
C ASP A 34 11.04 8.43 -12.24
N MET A 35 10.96 7.15 -11.86
CA MET A 35 10.78 6.71 -10.48
C MET A 35 11.54 5.42 -10.20
N ALA A 36 12.19 5.36 -9.04
CA ALA A 36 12.85 4.17 -8.53
C ALA A 36 12.29 3.79 -7.16
N LEU A 37 11.99 2.51 -6.98
CA LEU A 37 11.73 1.93 -5.65
C LEU A 37 13.05 1.74 -4.90
N ILE A 38 13.09 2.18 -3.66
CA ILE A 38 14.24 2.03 -2.75
C ILE A 38 13.85 1.20 -1.52
N ASP A 39 14.83 0.97 -0.65
CA ASP A 39 14.67 0.26 0.62
C ASP A 39 14.00 -1.12 0.51
N TRP A 40 14.78 -2.13 0.12
CA TRP A 40 14.30 -3.49 -0.12
C TRP A 40 14.41 -4.40 1.10
N GLN A 41 14.47 -3.84 2.32
CA GLN A 41 14.74 -4.61 3.54
C GLN A 41 13.64 -5.61 3.91
N LEU A 42 12.39 -5.38 3.47
CA LEU A 42 11.25 -6.29 3.71
C LEU A 42 10.87 -7.16 2.50
N LEU A 43 11.77 -7.25 1.51
CA LEU A 43 11.57 -8.02 0.29
C LEU A 43 11.23 -9.49 0.60
N ARG A 44 10.14 -9.96 0.00
CA ARG A 44 9.62 -11.31 0.26
C ARG A 44 8.74 -11.84 -0.85
N PRO A 45 8.60 -13.17 -0.98
CA PRO A 45 7.59 -13.76 -1.83
C PRO A 45 6.17 -13.50 -1.28
N ALA A 46 5.31 -12.85 -2.06
CA ALA A 46 3.90 -12.61 -1.75
C ALA A 46 3.07 -12.33 -3.01
N SER A 47 1.75 -12.24 -2.85
CA SER A 47 0.85 -11.83 -3.93
C SER A 47 1.17 -10.42 -4.43
N PRO A 48 1.07 -10.12 -5.74
CA PRO A 48 1.18 -8.76 -6.25
C PRO A 48 0.20 -7.77 -5.61
N ALA A 49 -0.93 -8.28 -5.09
CA ALA A 49 -1.92 -7.47 -4.39
C ALA A 49 -1.42 -6.95 -3.02
N PHE A 50 -0.37 -7.55 -2.47
CA PHE A 50 0.19 -7.21 -1.17
C PHE A 50 0.70 -5.76 -1.15
N ASP A 51 1.69 -5.44 -2.00
CA ASP A 51 2.29 -4.11 -2.08
C ASP A 51 1.27 -3.04 -2.48
N ILE A 52 0.44 -3.31 -3.50
CA ILE A 52 -0.55 -2.33 -3.97
C ILE A 52 -1.64 -2.06 -2.93
N SER A 53 -2.08 -3.06 -2.15
CA SER A 53 -3.06 -2.84 -1.07
C SER A 53 -2.48 -1.97 0.04
N TYR A 54 -1.22 -2.18 0.39
CA TYR A 54 -0.52 -1.37 1.37
C TYR A 54 -0.35 0.07 0.85
N PHE A 55 0.28 0.24 -0.31
CA PHE A 55 0.52 1.54 -0.91
C PHE A 55 -0.78 2.35 -1.04
N PHE A 56 -1.76 1.78 -1.75
CA PHE A 56 -2.94 2.51 -2.16
C PHE A 56 -3.79 2.93 -0.96
N LEU A 57 -4.04 2.03 0.00
CA LEU A 57 -4.86 2.36 1.17
C LEU A 57 -4.15 3.33 2.12
N THR A 58 -2.82 3.39 2.10
CA THR A 58 -2.05 4.32 2.93
C THR A 58 -2.09 5.76 2.38
N ILE A 59 -2.17 5.94 1.07
CA ILE A 59 -2.07 7.28 0.45
C ILE A 59 -3.35 7.79 -0.20
N ALA A 60 -4.33 6.92 -0.48
CA ALA A 60 -5.50 7.29 -1.26
C ALA A 60 -6.33 8.39 -0.59
N SER A 61 -6.68 9.40 -1.38
CA SER A 61 -7.73 10.37 -1.05
C SER A 61 -9.11 9.76 -1.27
N GLU A 62 -10.16 10.40 -0.74
CA GLU A 62 -11.54 9.99 -1.01
C GLU A 62 -11.86 9.94 -2.52
N ALA A 63 -11.37 10.92 -3.28
CA ALA A 63 -11.51 10.95 -4.73
C ALA A 63 -10.78 9.77 -5.41
N ALA A 64 -9.63 9.36 -4.89
CA ALA A 64 -8.89 8.22 -5.40
C ALA A 64 -9.60 6.89 -5.08
N LEU A 65 -10.15 6.75 -3.87
CA LEU A 65 -10.94 5.58 -3.46
C LEU A 65 -12.18 5.39 -4.33
N ASN A 66 -12.87 6.49 -4.69
CA ASN A 66 -14.00 6.46 -5.63
C ASN A 66 -13.62 5.95 -7.02
N LYS A 67 -12.34 6.06 -7.41
CA LYS A 67 -11.77 5.55 -8.66
C LYS A 67 -10.88 4.33 -8.45
N CYS A 68 -10.96 3.67 -7.30
CA CYS A 68 -10.03 2.59 -6.95
C CYS A 68 -9.99 1.49 -8.02
N LYS A 69 -11.15 1.07 -8.52
CA LYS A 69 -11.22 0.04 -9.57
C LYS A 69 -10.48 0.46 -10.86
N ASP A 70 -10.48 1.75 -11.19
CA ASP A 70 -9.78 2.27 -12.37
C ASP A 70 -8.27 2.22 -12.15
N TYR A 71 -7.79 2.59 -10.96
CA TYR A 71 -6.36 2.46 -10.60
C TYR A 71 -5.90 1.00 -10.54
N LEU A 72 -6.73 0.10 -10.01
CA LEU A 72 -6.44 -1.33 -9.99
C LEU A 72 -6.37 -1.91 -11.40
N LYS A 73 -7.24 -1.45 -12.30
CA LYS A 73 -7.18 -1.82 -13.71
C LYS A 73 -5.94 -1.27 -14.40
N LEU A 74 -5.56 -0.02 -14.12
CA LEU A 74 -4.32 0.57 -14.62
C LEU A 74 -3.10 -0.24 -14.19
N TYR A 75 -3.00 -0.56 -12.89
CA TYR A 75 -1.93 -1.38 -12.34
C TYR A 75 -1.87 -2.77 -12.98
N HIS A 76 -3.01 -3.45 -13.11
CA HIS A 76 -3.07 -4.78 -13.70
C HIS A 76 -2.77 -4.78 -15.21
N ASN A 77 -3.19 -3.74 -15.93
CA ASN A 77 -2.82 -3.57 -17.34
C ASN A 77 -1.30 -3.45 -17.49
N GLU A 78 -0.64 -2.63 -16.68
CA GLU A 78 0.82 -2.49 -16.72
C GLU A 78 1.52 -3.80 -16.37
N LEU A 79 1.09 -4.47 -15.29
CA LEU A 79 1.58 -5.80 -14.94
C LEU A 79 1.41 -6.80 -16.10
N SER A 80 0.27 -6.74 -16.80
CA SER A 80 0.00 -7.61 -17.95
C SER A 80 0.91 -7.33 -19.13
N GLU A 81 1.25 -6.06 -19.41
CA GLU A 81 2.27 -5.73 -20.42
C GLU A 81 3.64 -6.27 -20.03
N GLN A 82 4.05 -6.15 -18.77
CA GLN A 82 5.32 -6.71 -18.31
C GLN A 82 5.36 -8.25 -18.44
N ILE A 83 4.25 -8.93 -18.11
CA ILE A 83 4.13 -10.39 -18.31
C ILE A 83 4.27 -10.76 -19.79
N ARG A 84 3.64 -10.01 -20.71
CA ARG A 84 3.78 -10.19 -22.16
C ARG A 84 5.21 -9.99 -22.63
N LEU A 85 5.86 -8.92 -22.19
CA LEU A 85 7.24 -8.59 -22.55
C LEU A 85 8.22 -9.69 -22.12
N LEU A 86 7.94 -10.36 -21.00
CA LEU A 86 8.72 -11.50 -20.50
C LEU A 86 8.36 -12.84 -21.17
N GLY A 87 7.45 -12.85 -22.14
CA GLY A 87 7.13 -14.01 -22.97
C GLY A 87 6.04 -14.92 -22.42
N SER A 88 5.17 -14.42 -21.55
CA SER A 88 4.04 -15.16 -20.97
C SER A 88 2.70 -14.51 -21.29
N GLU A 89 1.62 -15.29 -21.21
CA GLU A 89 0.25 -14.81 -21.44
C GLU A 89 -0.39 -14.40 -20.10
N PRO A 90 -0.66 -13.09 -19.85
CA PRO A 90 -1.20 -12.62 -18.56
C PRO A 90 -2.58 -13.19 -18.24
N GLU A 91 -3.35 -13.52 -19.27
CA GLU A 91 -4.73 -14.02 -19.13
C GLU A 91 -4.74 -15.46 -18.62
N VAL A 92 -3.59 -16.14 -18.72
CA VAL A 92 -3.34 -17.46 -18.15
C VAL A 92 -2.57 -17.34 -16.84
N LEU A 93 -1.50 -16.53 -16.83
CA LEU A 93 -0.57 -16.45 -15.71
C LEU A 93 -1.15 -15.71 -14.50
N TYR A 94 -1.82 -14.57 -14.70
CA TYR A 94 -2.41 -13.81 -13.61
C TYR A 94 -3.56 -12.91 -14.09
N PRO A 95 -4.73 -13.49 -14.41
CA PRO A 95 -5.83 -12.75 -15.02
C PRO A 95 -6.48 -11.77 -14.02
N PHE A 96 -7.10 -10.70 -14.54
CA PHE A 96 -7.70 -9.64 -13.72
C PHE A 96 -8.66 -10.14 -12.62
N PRO A 97 -9.52 -11.16 -12.83
CA PRO A 97 -10.34 -11.71 -11.76
C PRO A 97 -9.54 -12.32 -10.59
N ALA A 98 -8.40 -12.97 -10.86
CA ALA A 98 -7.51 -13.50 -9.84
C ALA A 98 -6.87 -12.35 -9.05
N PHE A 99 -6.40 -11.31 -9.76
CA PHE A 99 -5.90 -10.08 -9.14
C PHE A 99 -6.94 -9.41 -8.24
N MET A 100 -8.19 -9.26 -8.69
CA MET A 100 -9.26 -8.67 -7.89
C MET A 100 -9.64 -9.50 -6.67
N LYS A 101 -9.55 -10.84 -6.76
CA LYS A 101 -9.68 -11.72 -5.60
C LYS A 101 -8.55 -11.45 -4.60
N HIS A 102 -7.30 -11.40 -5.05
CA HIS A 102 -6.17 -11.12 -4.18
C HIS A 102 -6.21 -9.72 -3.56
N TRP A 103 -6.64 -8.70 -4.32
CA TRP A 103 -6.92 -7.37 -3.80
C TRP A 103 -7.86 -7.46 -2.60
N LYS A 104 -9.02 -8.11 -2.76
CA LYS A 104 -9.99 -8.30 -1.68
C LYS A 104 -9.37 -9.03 -0.48
N ASP A 105 -8.61 -10.09 -0.72
CA ASP A 105 -7.96 -10.90 0.33
C ASP A 105 -6.91 -10.09 1.11
N HIS A 106 -6.27 -9.09 0.48
CA HIS A 106 -5.21 -8.27 1.08
C HIS A 106 -5.68 -6.90 1.59
N CYS A 107 -6.90 -6.44 1.24
CA CYS A 107 -7.43 -5.17 1.74
C CYS A 107 -7.43 -5.05 3.27
N ARG A 108 -7.67 -6.15 4.01
CA ARG A 108 -7.60 -6.15 5.48
C ARG A 108 -6.19 -5.86 5.98
N PHE A 109 -5.19 -6.45 5.33
CA PHE A 109 -3.79 -6.17 5.63
C PHE A 109 -3.44 -4.72 5.29
N GLY A 110 -3.77 -4.25 4.08
CA GLY A 110 -3.50 -2.87 3.69
C GLY A 110 -4.20 -1.84 4.59
N PHE A 111 -5.40 -2.12 5.09
CA PHE A 111 -6.09 -1.28 6.06
C PHE A 111 -5.41 -1.25 7.44
N ALA A 112 -4.94 -2.41 7.93
CA ALA A 112 -4.16 -2.47 9.17
C ALA A 112 -2.87 -1.64 9.04
N MET A 113 -2.13 -1.81 7.94
CA MET A 113 -0.93 -1.01 7.66
C MET A 113 -1.23 0.47 7.52
N ALA A 114 -2.32 0.85 6.84
CA ALA A 114 -2.72 2.24 6.70
C ALA A 114 -2.95 2.90 8.07
N THR A 115 -3.49 2.16 9.05
CA THR A 115 -3.70 2.68 10.42
C THR A 115 -2.37 3.04 11.08
N ILE A 116 -1.34 2.22 10.92
CA ILE A 116 0.01 2.47 11.46
C ILE A 116 0.70 3.61 10.70
N ILE A 117 0.71 3.53 9.37
CA ILE A 117 1.55 4.40 8.55
C ILE A 117 0.95 5.79 8.39
N ILE A 118 -0.38 5.94 8.34
CA ILE A 118 -1.02 7.26 8.38
C ILE A 118 -0.68 7.97 9.68
N LYS A 119 -0.63 7.25 10.80
CA LYS A 119 -0.19 7.83 12.06
C LYS A 119 1.26 8.30 11.97
N VAL A 120 2.17 7.42 11.55
CA VAL A 120 3.60 7.76 11.40
C VAL A 120 3.81 8.97 10.48
N MET A 121 3.06 9.08 9.38
CA MET A 121 3.15 10.23 8.47
C MET A 121 2.64 11.55 9.08
N LEU A 122 1.75 11.48 10.08
CA LEU A 122 1.15 12.67 10.70
C LEU A 122 1.85 13.08 12.00
N SER A 123 2.56 12.15 12.64
CA SER A 123 3.36 12.38 13.85
C SER A 123 4.58 13.26 13.59
N GLU A 124 4.90 14.12 14.55
CA GLU A 124 6.20 14.81 14.59
C GLU A 124 7.30 13.83 15.03
N LYS A 125 8.58 14.17 14.77
CA LYS A 125 9.72 13.23 14.99
C LYS A 125 9.81 12.68 16.41
N ASP A 126 9.42 13.46 17.41
CA ASP A 126 9.39 13.10 18.83
C ASP A 126 8.13 12.31 19.23
N GLU A 127 7.14 12.21 18.35
CA GLU A 127 5.92 11.42 18.52
C GLU A 127 5.96 10.07 17.76
N VAL A 128 6.95 9.88 16.87
CA VAL A 128 7.10 8.64 16.09
C VAL A 128 7.62 7.52 16.99
N VAL A 129 6.84 6.44 17.08
CA VAL A 129 7.27 5.20 17.74
C VAL A 129 8.19 4.44 16.80
N ASN A 130 9.28 3.86 17.32
CA ASN A 130 10.17 3.01 16.53
C ASN A 130 9.42 1.73 16.11
N LEU A 131 8.97 1.66 14.85
CA LEU A 131 8.22 0.52 14.34
C LEU A 131 9.02 -0.78 14.33
N GLU A 132 10.35 -0.71 14.30
CA GLU A 132 11.22 -1.90 14.36
C GLU A 132 11.17 -2.59 15.73
N GLU A 133 10.80 -1.86 16.78
CA GLU A 133 10.72 -2.36 18.15
C GLU A 133 9.33 -2.90 18.52
N ILE A 134 8.35 -2.82 17.60
CA ILE A 134 6.96 -3.18 17.87
C ILE A 134 6.66 -4.57 17.33
N ASP A 135 6.31 -5.48 18.23
CA ASP A 135 5.72 -6.76 17.85
C ASP A 135 4.23 -6.56 17.52
N LEU A 136 3.89 -6.68 16.24
CA LEU A 136 2.50 -6.55 15.75
C LEU A 136 1.58 -7.69 16.23
N GLU A 137 2.14 -8.77 16.80
CA GLU A 137 1.37 -9.85 17.44
C GLU A 137 1.12 -9.57 18.94
N ASP A 138 1.79 -8.56 19.52
CA ASP A 138 1.63 -8.14 20.91
C ASP A 138 0.60 -7.00 21.02
N ALA A 139 -0.60 -7.36 21.49
CA ALA A 139 -1.71 -6.41 21.64
C ALA A 139 -1.44 -5.27 22.63
N GLU A 140 -0.54 -5.46 23.61
CA GLU A 140 -0.20 -4.44 24.60
C GLU A 140 0.76 -3.39 23.99
N GLN A 141 1.67 -3.82 23.13
CA GLN A 141 2.52 -2.91 22.35
C GLN A 141 1.73 -2.14 21.29
N LEU A 142 0.70 -2.76 20.70
CA LEU A 142 -0.22 -2.08 19.80
C LEU A 142 -1.01 -0.95 20.49
N GLU A 143 -1.25 -1.01 21.80
CA GLU A 143 -1.94 0.05 22.53
C GLU A 143 -1.03 1.29 22.70
N ASN A 144 0.28 1.07 22.84
CA ASN A 144 1.31 2.12 22.89
C ASN A 144 1.59 2.78 21.54
N LEU A 145 1.08 2.23 20.43
CA LEU A 145 1.08 2.91 19.12
C LEU A 145 0.15 4.12 19.08
N TYR A 146 -0.77 4.29 20.04
CA TYR A 146 -1.82 5.31 19.98
C TYR A 146 -1.79 6.37 21.11
N PRO A 147 -0.65 6.97 21.49
CA PRO A 147 -0.70 8.20 22.28
C PRO A 147 -1.43 9.29 21.49
N LYS A 148 -2.12 10.19 22.22
CA LYS A 148 -2.63 11.44 21.64
C LYS A 148 -1.47 12.21 21.02
N PHE A 149 -1.70 12.74 19.83
CA PHE A 149 -0.70 13.46 19.05
C PHE A 149 -1.38 14.62 18.32
N GLU A 150 -0.60 15.63 17.91
CA GLU A 150 -1.15 16.92 17.45
C GLU A 150 -2.18 16.79 16.32
N LYS A 151 -1.97 15.85 15.39
CA LYS A 151 -2.80 15.67 14.18
C LYS A 151 -3.86 14.57 14.32
N GLU A 152 -4.33 14.27 15.53
CA GLU A 152 -5.33 13.23 15.81
C GLU A 152 -6.65 13.42 15.02
N GLU A 153 -7.15 14.65 14.86
CA GLU A 153 -8.38 14.91 14.10
C GLU A 153 -8.24 14.54 12.61
N GLU A 154 -7.10 14.87 12.00
CA GLU A 154 -6.81 14.55 10.60
C GLU A 154 -6.64 13.04 10.41
N PHE A 155 -5.97 12.38 11.36
CA PHE A 155 -5.87 10.92 11.39
C PHE A 155 -7.25 10.26 11.42
N LEU A 156 -8.11 10.65 12.35
CA LEU A 156 -9.47 10.11 12.47
C LEU A 156 -10.31 10.40 11.22
N ARG A 157 -10.13 11.58 10.60
CA ARG A 157 -10.78 11.92 9.32
C ARG A 157 -10.37 10.95 8.21
N ARG A 158 -9.07 10.69 8.03
CA ARG A 158 -8.55 9.75 7.03
C ARG A 158 -8.99 8.32 7.30
N MET A 159 -8.91 7.86 8.55
CA MET A 159 -9.36 6.52 8.95
C MET A 159 -10.86 6.32 8.74
N LYS A 160 -11.69 7.33 9.00
CA LYS A 160 -13.14 7.26 8.75
C LYS A 160 -13.46 7.10 7.26
N VAL A 161 -12.74 7.80 6.38
CA VAL A 161 -12.89 7.66 4.92
C VAL A 161 -12.52 6.24 4.48
N LEU A 162 -11.37 5.73 4.93
CA LEU A 162 -10.94 4.37 4.62
C LEU A 162 -11.90 3.30 5.17
N ALA A 163 -12.34 3.42 6.43
CA ALA A 163 -13.27 2.48 7.04
C ALA A 163 -14.60 2.42 6.28
N LYS A 164 -15.15 3.57 5.86
CA LYS A 164 -16.35 3.61 5.00
C LYS A 164 -16.14 2.89 3.68
N TYR A 165 -15.01 3.15 3.01
CA TYR A 165 -14.66 2.47 1.77
C TYR A 165 -14.57 0.95 1.96
N MET A 166 -13.91 0.50 3.02
CA MET A 166 -13.73 -0.92 3.34
C MET A 166 -15.07 -1.63 3.62
N ILE A 167 -15.96 -0.99 4.39
CA ILE A 167 -17.31 -1.52 4.68
C ILE A 167 -18.15 -1.58 3.40
N ALA A 168 -18.18 -0.50 2.61
CA ALA A 168 -19.00 -0.40 1.40
C ALA A 168 -18.64 -1.47 0.35
N ASN A 169 -17.39 -1.94 0.34
CA ASN A 169 -16.89 -2.95 -0.60
C ASN A 169 -16.81 -4.38 -0.01
N GLY A 170 -17.19 -4.57 1.27
CA GLY A 170 -17.16 -5.88 1.93
C GLY A 170 -15.74 -6.43 2.10
N TYR A 171 -14.79 -5.56 2.46
CA TYR A 171 -13.39 -5.90 2.70
C TYR A 171 -13.07 -6.10 4.19
N LEU A 172 -13.95 -5.67 5.10
CA LEU A 172 -13.90 -5.97 6.53
C LEU A 172 -14.76 -7.18 6.87
#